data_AF-A0A3D1AMF6-F1
#
_entry.id   AF-A0A3D1AMF6-F1
#
_cell.length_a   1.000
_cell.length_b   1.000
_cell.length_c   1.000
_cell.angle_alpha   90.00
_cell.angle_beta   90.00
_cell.angle_gamma   90.00
#
_symmetry.space_group_name_H-M   'P 1'
#
loop_
_entity.id
_entity.type
_entity.pdbx_description
1 polymer ?
#
loop_
_entity_poly.entity_id
_entity_poly.type
_entity_poly.pdbx_seq_one_letter_code
_entity_poly.pdbx_strand_id
1 'polypeptide(L)'
;MESISRKSQKLIHCKVSNQEGENSIRLIEIEVFKMWEHLLRTRHQMQISEPQLCLWISETAYDDNAEIFDHAGEVKNVDLIEVHIFDVEYGFTHTIERYSLAPETEQVVLTISAHIPEALEGQYDLEVVPGYIIIQKPSDKERRPMILGLTY
;
A
#
# COMPACT_ATOMS: atom_id res chain seq x y z
N MET A 1 -10.51 16.77 14.63
CA MET A 1 -9.36 17.05 13.76
C MET A 1 -9.76 16.47 12.42
N GLU A 2 -10.00 17.29 11.39
CA GLU A 2 -10.40 16.77 10.07
C GLU A 2 -9.25 15.91 9.53
N SER A 3 -9.49 14.60 9.40
CA SER A 3 -8.63 13.72 8.63
C SER A 3 -8.58 14.29 7.21
N ILE A 4 -7.38 14.62 6.73
CA ILE A 4 -7.17 14.95 5.32
C ILE A 4 -7.35 13.64 4.57
N SER A 5 -8.59 13.30 4.22
CA SER A 5 -8.90 12.04 3.56
C SER A 5 -8.10 11.94 2.25
N ARG A 6 -7.15 11.00 2.22
CA ARG A 6 -6.27 10.79 1.07
C ARG A 6 -7.12 10.28 -0.08
N LYS A 7 -7.28 11.09 -1.13
CA LYS A 7 -8.10 10.71 -2.29
C LYS A 7 -7.43 9.72 -3.24
N SER A 8 -6.09 9.76 -3.31
CA SER A 8 -5.34 8.88 -4.20
C SER A 8 -3.87 8.73 -3.80
N GLN A 9 -3.24 7.61 -4.16
CA GLN A 9 -1.81 7.38 -3.96
C GLN A 9 -1.16 6.52 -5.05
N LYS A 10 0.07 6.86 -5.47
CA LYS A 10 0.85 6.04 -6.42
C LYS A 10 1.57 4.90 -5.70
N LEU A 11 1.29 3.66 -6.13
CA LEU A 11 1.81 2.46 -5.50
C LEU A 11 2.50 1.55 -6.53
N ILE A 12 3.35 0.67 -6.02
CA ILE A 12 3.87 -0.49 -6.72
C ILE A 12 3.18 -1.73 -6.17
N HIS A 13 2.45 -2.44 -7.04
CA HIS A 13 1.91 -3.77 -6.82
C HIS A 13 2.98 -4.79 -7.22
N CYS A 14 3.41 -5.65 -6.31
CA CYS A 14 4.40 -6.68 -6.61
C CYS A 14 4.13 -7.98 -5.86
N LYS A 15 4.69 -9.06 -6.36
CA LYS A 15 4.74 -10.35 -5.67
C LYS A 15 6.03 -10.44 -4.86
N VAL A 16 5.93 -10.94 -3.64
CA VAL A 16 7.07 -11.27 -2.78
C VAL A 16 7.01 -12.74 -2.45
N SER A 17 8.11 -13.44 -2.72
CA SER A 17 8.30 -14.83 -2.32
C SER A 17 9.38 -14.98 -1.25
N ASN A 18 9.11 -15.81 -0.26
CA ASN A 18 10.11 -16.24 0.72
C ASN A 18 10.91 -17.45 0.19
N GLN A 19 11.90 -17.91 0.95
CA GLN A 19 12.72 -19.07 0.58
C GLN A 19 11.94 -20.39 0.56
N GLU A 20 10.81 -20.45 1.26
CA GLU A 20 9.91 -21.61 1.34
C GLU A 20 8.94 -21.66 0.16
N GLY A 21 8.94 -20.64 -0.70
CA GLY A 21 8.09 -20.54 -1.89
C GLY A 21 6.70 -19.96 -1.62
N GLU A 22 6.42 -19.49 -0.40
CA GLU A 22 5.18 -18.79 -0.08
C GLU A 22 5.18 -17.44 -0.80
N ASN A 23 4.09 -17.14 -1.49
CA ASN A 23 3.91 -15.90 -2.24
C ASN A 23 2.92 -14.99 -1.53
N SER A 24 3.22 -13.69 -1.51
CA SER A 24 2.32 -12.66 -1.01
C SER A 24 2.32 -11.46 -1.93
N ILE A 25 1.21 -10.72 -1.95
CA ILE A 25 1.11 -9.45 -2.65
C ILE A 25 1.55 -8.32 -1.72
N ARG A 26 2.26 -7.34 -2.27
CA ARG A 26 2.67 -6.13 -1.58
C ARG A 26 2.33 -4.92 -2.42
N LEU A 27 1.79 -3.92 -1.74
CA LEU A 27 1.41 -2.61 -2.26
C LEU A 27 2.22 -1.57 -1.50
N ILE A 28 3.17 -0.95 -2.18
CA ILE A 28 4.20 -0.11 -1.56
C ILE A 28 4.19 1.25 -2.24
N GLU A 29 4.27 2.34 -1.49
CA GLU A 29 4.36 3.68 -2.10
C GLU A 29 5.58 3.78 -3.03
N ILE A 30 5.38 4.41 -4.19
CA ILE A 30 6.42 4.51 -5.21
C ILE A 30 7.72 5.11 -4.68
N GLU A 31 7.63 6.07 -3.77
CA GLU A 31 8.77 6.81 -3.22
C GLU A 31 9.67 5.94 -2.31
N VAL A 32 9.09 4.94 -1.63
CA VAL A 32 9.83 4.08 -0.70
C VAL A 32 10.19 2.72 -1.30
N PHE A 33 9.64 2.36 -2.45
CA PHE A 33 9.76 1.03 -3.05
C PHE A 33 11.21 0.55 -3.19
N LYS A 34 12.12 1.38 -3.70
CA LYS A 34 13.52 0.96 -3.94
C LYS A 34 14.29 0.66 -2.67
N MET A 35 14.08 1.44 -1.62
CA MET A 35 14.68 1.18 -0.31
C MET A 35 14.10 -0.11 0.29
N TRP A 36 12.78 -0.27 0.23
CA TRP A 36 12.09 -1.46 0.71
C TRP A 36 12.54 -2.73 -0.03
N GLU A 37 12.64 -2.68 -1.37
CA GLU A 37 13.15 -3.76 -2.20
C GLU A 37 14.58 -4.16 -1.79
N HIS A 38 15.45 -3.16 -1.59
CA HIS A 38 16.82 -3.41 -1.16
C HIS A 38 16.87 -4.14 0.19
N LEU A 39 16.09 -3.69 1.18
CA LEU A 39 16.03 -4.31 2.51
C LEU A 39 15.52 -5.75 2.46
N LEU A 40 14.47 -6.01 1.68
CA LEU A 40 13.93 -7.35 1.54
C LEU A 40 14.91 -8.32 0.87
N ARG A 41 15.60 -7.89 -0.19
CA ARG A 41 16.58 -8.74 -0.90
C ARG A 41 17.82 -9.00 -0.05
N THR A 42 18.34 -7.98 0.63
CA THR A 42 19.63 -8.09 1.34
C THR A 42 19.49 -8.66 2.74
N ARG A 43 18.52 -8.20 3.52
CA ARG A 43 18.37 -8.58 4.93
C ARG A 43 17.47 -9.80 5.09
N HIS A 44 16.37 -9.85 4.35
CA HIS A 44 15.36 -10.89 4.49
C HIS A 44 15.47 -11.99 3.43
N GLN A 45 16.38 -11.85 2.46
CA GLN A 45 16.62 -12.82 1.39
C GLN A 45 15.34 -13.23 0.64
N MET A 46 14.41 -12.29 0.50
CA MET A 46 13.16 -12.47 -0.24
C MET A 46 13.33 -12.08 -1.70
N GLN A 47 12.56 -12.69 -2.59
CA GLN A 47 12.53 -12.30 -4.00
C GLN A 47 11.30 -11.44 -4.28
N ILE A 48 11.50 -10.37 -5.03
CA ILE A 48 10.41 -9.51 -5.52
C ILE A 48 10.31 -9.70 -7.03
N SER A 49 9.09 -9.92 -7.51
CA SER A 49 8.76 -10.13 -8.92
C SER A 49 7.51 -9.35 -9.33
N GLU A 50 7.36 -9.17 -10.65
CA GLU A 50 6.21 -8.51 -11.29
C GLU A 50 5.84 -7.12 -10.70
N PRO A 51 6.79 -6.17 -10.53
CA PRO A 51 6.51 -4.88 -9.91
C PRO A 51 5.75 -3.93 -10.83
N GLN A 52 4.43 -3.83 -10.69
CA GLN A 52 3.55 -3.02 -11.53
C GLN A 52 3.19 -1.67 -10.89
N LEU A 53 3.20 -0.59 -11.68
CA LEU A 53 2.67 0.69 -11.24
C LEU A 53 1.14 0.61 -11.14
N CYS A 54 0.60 1.12 -10.05
CA CYS A 54 -0.83 1.28 -9.88
C CYS A 54 -1.15 2.59 -9.15
N LEU A 55 -2.39 3.04 -9.31
CA LEU A 55 -2.94 4.17 -8.60
C LEU A 55 -3.98 3.64 -7.63
N TRP A 56 -3.76 3.83 -6.34
CA TRP A 56 -4.79 3.66 -5.32
C TRP A 56 -5.68 4.91 -5.29
N ILE A 57 -6.99 4.70 -5.11
CA ILE A 57 -8.02 5.73 -5.04
C ILE A 57 -8.99 5.32 -3.95
N SER A 58 -9.33 6.24 -3.05
CA SER A 58 -10.38 6.01 -2.04
C SER A 58 -11.72 5.72 -2.72
N GLU A 59 -12.58 4.92 -2.10
CA GLU A 59 -13.89 4.56 -2.65
C GLU A 59 -14.72 5.79 -3.08
N THR A 60 -14.78 6.81 -2.23
CA THR A 60 -15.50 8.07 -2.53
C THR A 60 -15.00 8.75 -3.80
N ALA A 61 -13.68 8.86 -3.98
CA ALA A 61 -13.08 9.46 -5.17
C ALA A 61 -13.20 8.57 -6.42
N TYR A 62 -13.31 7.25 -6.24
CA TYR A 62 -13.61 6.32 -7.32
C TYR A 62 -15.03 6.52 -7.82
N ASP A 63 -16.01 6.53 -6.91
CA ASP A 63 -17.43 6.68 -7.23
C ASP A 63 -17.72 8.00 -7.96
N ASP A 64 -17.04 9.08 -7.57
CA ASP A 64 -17.13 10.38 -8.24
C ASP A 64 -16.72 10.32 -9.73
N ASN A 65 -15.93 9.33 -10.16
CA ASN A 65 -15.35 9.23 -11.51
C ASN A 65 -15.34 7.80 -12.07
N ALA A 66 -16.27 6.93 -11.66
CA ALA A 66 -16.24 5.49 -11.94
C ALA A 66 -16.12 5.17 -13.45
N GLU A 67 -16.83 5.94 -14.30
CA GLU A 67 -16.79 5.78 -15.76
C GLU A 67 -15.38 5.89 -16.37
N ILE A 68 -14.49 6.68 -15.75
CA ILE A 68 -13.10 6.85 -16.20
C ILE A 68 -12.26 5.65 -15.78
N PHE A 69 -12.42 5.24 -14.52
CA PHE A 69 -11.55 4.26 -13.88
C PHE A 69 -11.86 2.82 -14.30
N ASP A 70 -13.13 2.48 -14.54
CA ASP A 70 -13.56 1.17 -15.03
C ASP A 70 -12.92 0.79 -16.37
N HIS A 71 -12.48 1.78 -17.14
CA HIS A 71 -11.83 1.57 -18.45
C HIS A 71 -10.32 1.78 -18.45
N ALA A 72 -9.73 2.23 -17.34
CA ALA A 72 -8.33 2.63 -17.25
C ALA A 72 -7.34 1.47 -17.05
N GLY A 73 -7.82 0.29 -16.61
CA GLY A 73 -6.94 -0.82 -16.27
C GLY A 73 -7.63 -2.03 -15.66
N GLU A 74 -6.85 -2.85 -14.96
CA GLU A 74 -7.37 -3.86 -14.04
C GLU A 74 -7.64 -3.19 -12.69
N VAL A 75 -8.85 -3.36 -12.15
CA VAL A 75 -9.27 -2.78 -10.88
C VAL A 75 -9.31 -3.87 -9.81
N LYS A 76 -8.77 -3.58 -8.62
CA LYS A 76 -8.84 -4.48 -7.45
C LYS A 76 -9.19 -3.70 -6.19
N ASN A 77 -9.98 -4.30 -5.31
CA ASN A 77 -10.33 -3.73 -4.01
C ASN A 77 -9.12 -3.77 -3.07
N VAL A 78 -8.74 -2.61 -2.57
CA VAL A 78 -7.58 -2.41 -1.71
C VAL A 78 -7.93 -1.38 -0.65
N ASP A 79 -7.79 -1.77 0.59
CA ASP A 79 -8.02 -0.87 1.71
C ASP A 79 -6.69 -0.20 2.12
N LEU A 80 -6.80 1.06 2.51
CA LEU A 80 -5.76 1.78 3.22
C LEU A 80 -6.02 1.62 4.72
N ILE A 81 -5.05 1.09 5.44
CA ILE A 81 -5.03 0.99 6.89
C ILE A 81 -4.14 2.12 7.40
N GLU A 82 -4.72 3.04 8.15
CA GLU A 82 -4.03 4.16 8.78
C GLU A 82 -3.92 3.90 10.27
N VAL A 83 -2.71 4.03 10.82
CA VAL A 83 -2.47 3.97 12.26
C VAL A 83 -1.92 5.31 12.70
N HIS A 84 -2.67 6.03 13.50
CA HIS A 84 -2.27 7.30 14.08
C HIS A 84 -1.80 7.07 15.50
N ILE A 85 -0.50 7.22 15.74
CA ILE A 85 0.09 7.12 17.07
C ILE A 85 0.32 8.54 17.58
N PHE A 86 -0.32 8.88 18.69
CA PHE A 86 -0.19 10.17 19.33
C PHE A 86 0.95 10.16 20.35
N ASP A 87 1.98 10.98 20.11
CA ASP A 87 3.06 11.20 21.06
C ASP A 87 2.68 12.35 22.00
N VAL A 88 2.32 12.01 23.24
CA VAL A 88 1.92 12.98 24.27
C VAL A 88 3.09 13.85 24.71
N GLU A 89 4.32 13.32 24.72
CA GLU A 89 5.51 14.02 25.22
C GLU A 89 5.91 15.16 24.28
N TYR A 90 5.88 14.89 22.98
CA TYR A 90 6.31 15.85 21.96
C TYR A 90 5.15 16.52 21.22
N GLY A 91 3.91 16.10 21.46
CA GLY A 91 2.71 16.72 20.92
C GLY A 91 2.53 16.57 19.41
N PHE A 92 3.07 15.51 18.82
CA PHE A 92 2.90 15.20 17.39
C PHE A 92 2.21 13.86 17.19
N THR A 93 1.60 13.68 16.01
CA THR A 93 1.03 12.41 15.58
C THR A 93 1.92 11.80 14.52
N HIS A 94 2.32 10.55 14.74
CA HIS A 94 2.95 9.73 13.72
C HIS A 94 1.89 8.89 13.02
N THR A 95 1.79 9.01 11.70
CA THR A 95 0.87 8.21 10.89
C THR A 95 1.64 7.12 10.15
N ILE A 96 1.19 5.89 10.28
CA ILE A 96 1.66 4.74 9.50
C ILE A 96 0.54 4.36 8.54
N GLU A 97 0.86 4.32 7.26
CA GLU A 97 -0.08 3.90 6.22
C GLU A 97 0.32 2.53 5.66
N ARG A 98 -0.67 1.67 5.44
CA ARG A 98 -0.47 0.37 4.80
C ARG A 98 -1.61 0.01 3.88
N TYR A 99 -1.26 -0.43 2.67
CA TYR A 99 -2.24 -0.87 1.66
C TYR A 99 -2.33 -2.40 1.65
N SER A 100 -3.54 -2.94 1.66
CA SER A 100 -3.80 -4.37 1.65
C SER A 100 -4.94 -4.71 0.71
N LEU A 101 -4.92 -5.90 0.09
CA LEU A 101 -6.08 -6.40 -0.64
C LEU A 101 -7.23 -6.56 0.35
N ALA A 102 -8.45 -6.16 -0.02
CA ALA A 102 -9.60 -6.18 0.90
C ALA A 102 -9.81 -7.53 1.64
N PRO A 103 -9.63 -8.71 1.01
CA PRO A 103 -9.73 -10.00 1.71
C PRO A 103 -8.68 -10.25 2.79
N GLU A 104 -7.57 -9.52 2.76
CA GLU A 104 -6.43 -9.66 3.69
C GLU A 104 -6.47 -8.61 4.81
N THR A 105 -7.27 -7.54 4.66
CA THR A 105 -7.29 -6.37 5.54
C THR A 105 -7.49 -6.73 7.01
N GLU A 106 -8.48 -7.59 7.33
CA GLU A 106 -8.75 -8.00 8.72
C GLU A 106 -7.53 -8.65 9.37
N GLN A 107 -6.87 -9.58 8.66
CA GLN A 107 -5.68 -10.26 9.15
C GLN A 107 -4.51 -9.29 9.34
N VAL A 108 -4.36 -8.31 8.44
CA VAL A 108 -3.32 -7.30 8.53
C VAL A 108 -3.56 -6.37 9.73
N VAL A 109 -4.79 -5.93 9.95
CA VAL A 109 -5.18 -5.13 11.12
C VAL A 109 -4.87 -5.87 12.41
N LEU A 110 -5.30 -7.12 12.55
CA LEU A 110 -5.00 -7.96 13.72
C LEU A 110 -3.49 -8.07 13.98
N THR A 111 -2.72 -8.28 12.91
CA THR A 111 -1.26 -8.39 13.01
C THR A 111 -0.65 -7.07 13.47
N ILE A 112 -1.07 -5.94 12.91
CA ILE A 112 -0.57 -4.62 13.29
C ILE A 112 -0.89 -4.34 14.76
N SER A 113 -2.16 -4.49 15.16
CA SER A 113 -2.61 -4.25 16.53
C SER A 113 -1.84 -5.10 17.55
N ALA A 114 -1.54 -6.35 17.23
CA ALA A 114 -0.76 -7.23 18.10
C ALA A 114 0.71 -6.80 18.28
N HIS A 115 1.24 -5.93 17.41
CA HIS A 115 2.60 -5.39 17.50
C HIS A 115 2.65 -3.98 18.09
N ILE A 116 1.51 -3.39 18.43
CA ILE A 116 1.47 -2.10 19.13
C ILE A 116 1.80 -2.35 20.61
N PRO A 117 2.83 -1.71 21.17
CA PRO A 117 3.16 -1.85 22.59
C PRO A 117 1.99 -1.46 23.50
N GLU A 118 1.76 -2.22 24.57
CA GLU A 118 0.71 -1.91 25.58
C GLU A 118 0.85 -0.50 26.17
N ALA A 119 2.07 0.04 26.23
CA ALA A 119 2.33 1.40 26.70
C ALA A 119 1.65 2.50 25.86
N LEU A 120 1.25 2.18 24.62
CA LEU A 120 0.55 3.09 23.71
C LEU A 120 -0.97 2.87 23.73
N GLU A 121 -1.51 2.00 24.58
CA GLU A 121 -2.96 1.81 24.68
C GLU A 121 -3.69 3.14 24.96
N GLY A 122 -4.74 3.40 24.17
CA GLY A 122 -5.50 4.65 24.22
C GLY A 122 -4.77 5.87 23.65
N GLN A 123 -3.53 5.70 23.16
CA GLN A 123 -2.73 6.74 22.49
C GLN A 123 -2.57 6.48 20.99
N TYR A 124 -3.31 5.51 20.44
CA TYR A 124 -3.36 5.31 19.01
C TYR A 124 -4.81 5.18 18.52
N ASP A 125 -5.00 5.53 17.26
CA ASP A 125 -6.22 5.29 16.51
C ASP A 125 -5.89 4.47 15.25
N LEU A 126 -6.81 3.61 14.84
CA LEU A 126 -6.66 2.79 13.65
C LEU A 126 -7.91 2.95 12.79
N GLU A 127 -7.71 3.44 11.58
CA GLU A 127 -8.76 3.64 10.59
C GLU A 127 -8.52 2.74 9.37
N VAL A 128 -9.60 2.23 8.79
CA VAL A 128 -9.56 1.50 7.52
C VAL A 128 -10.39 2.29 6.51
N VAL A 129 -9.73 2.77 5.47
CA VAL A 129 -10.32 3.54 4.38
C VAL A 129 -10.46 2.62 3.15
N PRO A 130 -11.69 2.27 2.75
CA PRO A 130 -11.94 1.47 1.56
C PRO A 130 -11.45 2.18 0.29
N GLY A 131 -10.97 1.38 -0.66
CA GLY A 131 -10.53 1.91 -1.94
C GLY A 131 -10.23 0.85 -2.98
N TYR A 132 -9.64 1.33 -4.07
CA TYR A 132 -9.35 0.54 -5.25
C TYR A 132 -7.96 0.86 -5.76
N ILE A 133 -7.24 -0.14 -6.26
CA ILE A 133 -6.10 0.08 -7.13
C ILE A 133 -6.49 -0.10 -8.58
N ILE A 134 -5.92 0.74 -9.44
CA ILE A 134 -6.02 0.65 -10.89
C ILE A 134 -4.62 0.31 -11.41
N ILE A 135 -4.45 -0.91 -11.87
CA ILE A 135 -3.20 -1.38 -12.48
C ILE A 135 -3.31 -1.10 -13.98
N GLN A 136 -2.47 -0.19 -14.48
CA GLN A 136 -2.49 0.14 -15.91
C GLN A 136 -2.09 -1.07 -16.74
N LYS A 137 -2.85 -1.32 -17.81
CA LYS A 137 -2.46 -2.33 -18.80
C LYS A 137 -1.14 -1.88 -19.46
N PRO A 138 -0.11 -2.74 -19.52
CA PRO A 138 1.11 -2.39 -20.23
C PRO A 138 0.76 -2.12 -21.70
N SER A 139 1.09 -0.93 -22.19
CA SER A 139 0.98 -0.60 -23.61
C SER A 139 1.98 -1.44 -24.42
N ASP A 140 1.55 -1.99 -25.55
CA ASP A 140 2.42 -2.72 -26.49
C ASP A 140 3.50 -1.83 -27.12
N LYS A 141 3.32 -0.49 -27.07
CA LYS A 141 4.30 0.47 -27.58
C LYS A 141 5.32 0.81 -26.51
N GLU A 142 6.53 0.29 -26.68
CA GLU A 142 7.77 0.62 -25.96
C GLU A 142 7.60 0.84 -24.46
N ARG A 143 7.80 -0.25 -23.70
CA ARG A 143 7.91 -0.26 -22.25
C ARG A 143 9.08 0.64 -21.82
N ARG A 144 8.83 1.93 -21.63
CA ARG A 144 9.81 2.83 -21.03
C ARG A 144 10.14 2.31 -19.62
N PRO A 145 11.41 2.27 -19.21
CA PRO A 145 11.74 2.01 -17.83
C PRO A 145 10.95 3.01 -16.97
N MET A 146 10.31 2.49 -15.93
CA MET A 146 9.57 3.34 -15.01
C MET A 146 10.52 4.38 -14.41
N ILE A 147 9.98 5.55 -14.06
CA ILE A 147 10.71 6.50 -13.21
C ILE A 147 11.24 5.71 -12.00
N LEU A 148 12.50 5.92 -11.61
CA LEU A 148 13.28 5.16 -10.61
C LEU A 148 14.05 3.91 -11.10
N GLY A 149 14.24 3.73 -12.41
CA GLY A 149 15.11 2.65 -12.92
C GLY A 149 14.56 1.25 -12.67
N LEU A 150 13.23 1.12 -12.59
CA LEU A 150 12.55 -0.16 -12.55
C LEU A 150 12.52 -0.74 -13.97
N THR A 151 13.29 -1.80 -14.18
CA THR A 151 13.27 -2.65 -15.38
C THR A 151 12.50 -3.94 -15.06
N TYR A 152 11.53 -4.28 -15.91
CA TYR A 152 10.80 -5.55 -15.85
C TYR A 152 11.54 -6.64 -16.61
#